data_AF-A0A1G8K4W8-F1
#
_entry.id   AF-A0A1G8K4W8-F1
#
_cell.length_a   1.000
_cell.length_b   1.000
_cell.length_c   1.000
_cell.angle_alpha   90.00
_cell.angle_beta   90.00
_cell.angle_gamma   90.00
#
_symmetry.space_group_name_H-M   'P 1'
#
loop_
_entity.id
_entity.type
_entity.pdbx_description
1 polymer ?
#
loop_
_entity_poly.entity_id
_entity_poly.type
_entity_poly.pdbx_seq_one_letter_code
_entity_poly.pdbx_strand_id
1 'polypeptide(L)' 'MDFTEKFELHECPICGGAGLMEEEDHGYYVACLDCGSYTGTVGYKTEEGREQAAERSAMLWNTGKVINSAPGE' A
#
# COMPACT_ATOMS: atom_id res chain seq x y z
N MET A 1 -14.74 -11.61 -2.05
CA MET A 1 -14.73 -10.76 -0.85
C MET A 1 -13.27 -10.56 -0.52
N ASP A 2 -12.76 -9.41 -0.90
CA ASP A 2 -11.35 -9.13 -0.96
C ASP A 2 -10.94 -8.68 0.45
N PHE A 3 -10.07 -9.45 1.08
CA PHE A 3 -9.67 -9.22 2.48
C PHE A 3 -8.89 -7.90 2.63
N THR A 4 -8.42 -7.32 1.53
CA THR A 4 -7.81 -5.99 1.45
C THR A 4 -8.73 -4.88 1.97
N GLU A 5 -10.05 -5.01 1.84
CA GLU A 5 -11.05 -4.07 2.35
C GLU A 5 -11.20 -4.10 3.88
N LYS A 6 -10.62 -5.12 4.55
CA LYS A 6 -10.64 -5.22 6.02
C LYS A 6 -9.58 -4.35 6.70
N PHE A 7 -8.57 -3.90 5.96
CA PHE A 7 -7.49 -3.10 6.53
C PHE A 7 -7.83 -1.61 6.44
N GLU A 8 -7.80 -0.93 7.58
CA GLU A 8 -7.99 0.52 7.63
C GLU A 8 -6.72 1.22 7.10
N LEU A 9 -6.86 1.91 5.97
CA LEU A 9 -5.82 2.75 5.40
C LEU A 9 -6.01 4.20 5.86
N HIS A 10 -4.93 4.79 6.37
CA HIS A 10 -4.88 6.20 6.73
C HIS A 10 -4.86 7.07 5.46
N GLU A 11 -4.97 8.38 5.64
CA GLU A 11 -4.70 9.34 4.58
C GLU A 11 -3.23 9.29 4.13
N CYS A 12 -2.98 9.68 2.88
CA CYS A 12 -1.66 9.71 2.29
C CYS A 12 -0.74 10.63 3.10
N PRO A 13 0.42 10.13 3.56
CA PRO A 13 1.35 10.93 4.34
C PRO A 13 1.99 12.09 3.55
N ILE A 14 1.84 12.11 2.22
CA ILE A 14 2.42 13.15 1.33
C ILE A 14 1.42 14.27 1.04
N CYS A 15 0.20 13.94 0.60
CA CYS A 15 -0.80 14.94 0.18
C CYS A 15 -2.11 14.91 0.97
N GLY A 16 -2.30 13.96 1.90
CA GLY A 16 -3.57 13.75 2.60
C GLY A 16 -4.67 13.10 1.75
N GLY A 17 -4.35 12.68 0.52
CA GLY A 17 -5.28 11.95 -0.36
C GLY A 17 -5.61 10.53 0.13
N ALA A 18 -6.58 9.88 -0.50
CA ALA A 18 -6.92 8.50 -0.16
C ALA A 18 -5.83 7.51 -0.65
N GLY A 19 -5.52 6.52 0.19
CA GLY A 19 -4.72 5.36 -0.19
C GLY A 19 -5.60 4.23 -0.72
N LEU A 20 -5.23 3.64 -1.86
CA LEU A 20 -5.89 2.48 -2.44
C LEU A 20 -4.93 1.30 -2.42
N MET A 21 -5.38 0.15 -1.90
CA MET A 21 -4.62 -1.09 -1.94
C MET A 21 -4.89 -1.84 -3.25
N GLU A 22 -3.82 -2.19 -3.95
CA GLU A 22 -3.84 -2.90 -5.22
C GLU A 22 -3.01 -4.19 -5.11
N GLU A 23 -3.39 -5.22 -5.87
CA GLU A 23 -2.68 -6.50 -5.99
C GLU A 23 -1.83 -6.51 -7.27
N GLU A 24 -0.54 -6.86 -7.17
CA GLU A 24 0.37 -6.97 -8.31
C GLU A 24 1.28 -8.21 -8.18
N ASP A 25 1.27 -9.10 -9.17
CA ASP A 25 2.13 -10.29 -9.32
C ASP A 25 2.43 -11.04 -8.00
N HIS A 26 1.37 -11.50 -7.32
CA HIS A 26 1.47 -12.12 -5.99
C HIS A 26 2.05 -11.21 -4.91
N GLY A 27 1.68 -9.93 -4.92
CA GLY A 27 2.00 -8.97 -3.88
C GLY A 27 0.94 -7.89 -3.76
N TYR A 28 1.04 -7.12 -2.68
CA TYR A 28 0.16 -5.98 -2.44
C TYR A 28 0.95 -4.70 -2.26
N TYR A 29 0.37 -3.59 -2.66
CA TYR A 29 0.89 -2.27 -2.36
C TYR A 29 -0.28 -1.31 -2.15
N VAL A 30 -0.01 -0.18 -1.51
CA VAL A 30 -0.97 0.91 -1.35
C VAL A 30 -0.44 2.12 -2.12
N ALA A 31 -1.27 2.71 -2.97
CA ALA A 31 -0.91 3.90 -3.75
C ALA A 31 -1.90 5.05 -3.55
N CYS A 32 -1.40 6.27 -3.59
CA CYS A 32 -2.20 7.48 -3.69
C CYS A 32 -2.47 7.76 -5.17
N LEU A 33 -3.74 7.88 -5.54
CA LEU A 33 -4.12 8.30 -6.89
C LEU A 33 -3.95 9.81 -7.13
N ASP A 34 -3.75 10.58 -6.06
CA ASP A 34 -3.63 12.05 -6.14
C ASP A 34 -2.19 12.51 -6.36
N CYS A 35 -1.25 12.06 -5.52
CA CYS A 35 0.17 12.43 -5.63
C CYS A 35 1.08 11.35 -6.22
N GLY A 36 0.55 10.16 -6.51
CA GLY A 36 1.31 9.04 -7.05
C GLY A 36 2.29 8.38 -6.08
N SER A 37 2.26 8.71 -4.78
CA SER A 37 3.06 8.01 -3.76
C SER A 37 2.54 6.58 -3.59
N TYR A 38 3.42 5.60 -3.44
CA TYR A 38 3.03 4.21 -3.25
C TYR A 38 3.94 3.49 -2.26
N THR A 39 3.46 2.48 -1.54
CA THR A 39 4.32 1.61 -0.74
C THR A 39 5.08 0.65 -1.63
N GLY A 40 6.24 0.15 -1.19
CA GLY A 40 6.86 -0.99 -1.89
C GLY A 40 5.93 -2.20 -1.93
N THR A 41 5.92 -2.92 -3.06
CA THR A 41 5.12 -4.13 -3.24
C THR A 41 5.60 -5.24 -2.30
N VAL A 42 4.69 -5.72 -1.44
CA VAL A 42 4.97 -6.81 -0.51
C VAL A 42 4.52 -8.11 -1.17
N GLY A 43 5.48 -8.88 -1.68
CA GLY A 43 5.23 -10.19 -2.29
C GLY A 43 4.96 -11.30 -1.28
N TYR A 44 4.16 -12.29 -1.69
CA TYR A 44 3.87 -13.50 -0.94
C TYR A 44 4.03 -14.76 -1.81
N LYS A 45 4.25 -15.91 -1.16
CA LYS A 45 4.43 -17.20 -1.84
C LYS A 45 3.37 -18.24 -1.49
N THR A 46 2.61 -18.00 -0.42
CA THR A 46 1.60 -18.91 0.13
C THR A 46 0.31 -18.15 0.38
N GLU A 47 -0.83 -18.86 0.46
CA GLU A 47 -2.13 -18.25 0.76
C GLU A 47 -2.14 -17.52 2.11
N GLU A 48 -1.45 -18.04 3.11
CA GLU A 48 -1.30 -17.37 4.41
C GLU A 48 -0.40 -16.12 4.32
N GLY A 49 0.60 -16.16 3.42
CA GLY A 49 1.43 -15.00 3.11
C GLY A 49 0.66 -13.89 2.40
N ARG A 50 -0.43 -14.22 1.71
CA ARG A 50 -1.30 -13.27 1.01
C ARG A 50 -1.92 -12.25 1.98
N GLU A 51 -2.46 -12.74 3.10
CA GLU A 51 -3.06 -11.87 4.12
C GLU A 51 -2.00 -11.02 4.81
N GLN A 52 -0.85 -11.63 5.16
CA GLN A 52 0.28 -10.91 5.74
C GLN A 52 0.88 -9.85 4.81
N ALA A 53 0.87 -10.10 3.49
CA ALA A 53 1.34 -9.12 2.51
C ALA A 53 0.45 -7.88 2.49
N ALA A 54 -0.88 -8.04 2.44
CA ALA A 54 -1.80 -6.91 2.50
C ALA A 54 -1.68 -6.15 3.84
N GLU A 55 -1.63 -6.87 4.97
CA GLU A 55 -1.44 -6.25 6.29
C GLU A 55 -0.17 -5.40 6.33
N ARG A 56 0.95 -5.95 5.83
CA ARG A 56 2.21 -5.22 5.76
C ARG A 56 2.14 -4.02 4.84
N SER A 57 1.46 -4.12 3.71
CA SER A 57 1.29 -2.97 2.80
C SER A 57 0.45 -1.86 3.44
N ALA A 58 -0.64 -2.21 4.13
CA ALA A 58 -1.40 -1.26 4.94
C ALA A 58 -0.56 -0.64 6.06
N MET A 59 0.23 -1.45 6.77
CA MET A 59 1.12 -0.97 7.83
C MET A 59 2.17 0.00 7.28
N LEU A 60 2.81 -0.32 6.15
CA LEU A 60 3.79 0.56 5.49
C LEU A 60 3.17 1.90 5.16
N TRP A 61 1.96 1.89 4.60
CA TRP A 61 1.21 3.10 4.30
C TRP A 61 0.90 3.93 5.56
N ASN A 62 0.29 3.30 6.57
CA ASN A 62 -0.14 3.96 7.81
C ASN A 62 1.05 4.49 8.64
N THR A 63 2.22 3.88 8.51
CA THR A 63 3.47 4.34 9.16
C THR A 63 4.20 5.43 8.36
N GLY A 64 3.67 5.82 7.20
CA GLY A 64 4.26 6.84 6.35
C GLY A 64 5.43 6.34 5.48
N LYS A 65 5.67 5.02 5.41
CA LYS A 65 6.73 4.40 4.60
C LYS A 65 6.28 4.23 3.15
N VAL A 66 6.14 5.36 2.47
CA VAL A 66 5.78 5.42 1.06
C VAL A 66 6.98 5.89 0.22
N ILE A 67 7.03 5.39 -1.00
CA ILE A 67 7.92 5.82 -2.07
C ILE A 67 7.16 6.90 -2.84
N ASN A 68 7.70 8.12 -2.87
CA ASN A 68 7.18 9.17 -3.70
C ASN A 68 8.31 9.67 -4.61
N SER A 69 8.11 9.48 -5.91
CA SER A 69 9.03 10.03 -6.93
C SER A 69 8.57 11.44 -7.27
N ALA A 70 8.54 12.37 -6.31
CA ALA A 70 8.51 13.78 -6.68
C ALA A 70 9.89 14.11 -7.25
N PRO A 71 10.03 14.47 -8.54
CA PRO A 71 11.30 14.98 -9.04
C PRO A 71 11.52 16.35 -8.40
N GLY A 72 12.38 16.41 -7.39
CA GLY A 72 12.68 17.66 -6.70
C GLY A 72 13.83 17.50 -5.71
N GLU A 73 15.03 17.24 -6.23
CA GLU A 73 16.23 18.09 -6.09
C GLU A 73 17.28 17.69 -7.15
#